data_AF-A0A538RAH3-F1
#
_entry.id   AF-A0A538RAH3-F1
#
_cell.length_a   1.000
_cell.length_b   1.000
_cell.length_c   1.000
_cell.angle_alpha   90.00
_cell.angle_beta   90.00
_cell.angle_gamma   90.00
#
_symmetry.space_group_name_H-M   'P 1'
#
loop_
_entity.id
_entity.type
_entity.pdbx_description
1 polymer ?
#
loop_
_entity_poly.entity_id
_entity_poly.type
_entity_poly.pdbx_seq_one_letter_code
_entity_poly.pdbx_strand_id
1 'polypeptide(L)' 'MRELADQRAALGGLYAELAAQAVKAGDRGRALALLSLAAHFDPANRPRYEIQLQTFDPSGHLPPDHGTPADQGAPR' A
#
# COMPACT_ATOMS: atom_id res chain seq x y z
N MET A 1 3.67 -7.11 21.33
CA MET A 1 3.87 -5.92 20.47
C MET A 1 4.72 -6.23 19.26
N ARG A 2 5.90 -6.88 19.40
CA ARG A 2 6.77 -7.24 18.27
C ARG A 2 6.11 -8.16 17.23
N GLU A 3 5.46 -9.23 17.68
CA GLU A 3 4.76 -10.16 16.79
C GLU A 3 3.66 -9.50 15.94
N LEU A 4 2.91 -8.54 16.51
CA LEU A 4 1.91 -7.78 15.76
C LEU A 4 2.56 -6.87 14.70
N ALA A 5 3.70 -6.26 15.03
CA ALA A 5 4.46 -5.45 14.06
C ALA A 5 4.98 -6.33 12.92
N ASP A 6 5.47 -7.53 13.22
CA ASP A 6 5.93 -8.50 12.23
C ASP A 6 4.77 -8.98 11.33
N GLN A 7 3.58 -9.21 11.89
CA GLN A 7 2.37 -9.56 11.13
C GLN A 7 1.94 -8.42 10.18
N ARG A 8 2.00 -7.17 10.65
CA ARG A 8 1.66 -6.00 9.81
C ARG A 8 2.68 -5.80 8.69
N ALA A 9 3.96 -6.00 8.96
CA ALA A 9 5.01 -6.00 7.94
C ALA A 9 4.80 -7.11 6.90
N ALA A 10 4.43 -8.32 7.33
CA ALA A 10 4.11 -9.42 6.42
C ALA A 10 2.91 -9.10 5.51
N LEU A 11 1.85 -8.48 6.05
CA LEU A 11 0.73 -7.99 5.25
C LEU A 11 1.17 -6.94 4.23
N GLY A 12 2.04 -6.00 4.62
CA GLY A 12 2.62 -5.03 3.70
C GLY A 12 3.33 -5.68 2.52
N GLY A 13 4.14 -6.71 2.79
CA GLY A 13 4.80 -7.53 1.77
C GLY A 13 3.83 -8.19 0.79
N LEU A 14 2.77 -8.84 1.29
CA LEU A 14 1.77 -9.52 0.45
C LEU A 14 1.03 -8.55 -0.47
N TYR A 15 0.65 -7.37 0.01
CA TYR A 15 0.01 -6.36 -0.84
C TYR A 15 0.95 -5.83 -1.93
N ALA A 16 2.24 -5.68 -1.63
CA ALA A 16 3.23 -5.29 -2.63
C ALA A 16 3.45 -6.36 -3.72
N GLU A 17 3.40 -7.65 -3.36
CA GLU A 17 3.43 -8.75 -4.33
C GLU A 17 2.20 -8.76 -5.24
N LEU A 18 1.01 -8.58 -4.67
CA LEU A 18 -0.23 -8.44 -5.43
C LEU A 18 -0.19 -7.21 -6.36
N ALA A 19 0.41 -6.10 -5.91
CA ALA A 19 0.57 -4.92 -6.75
C ALA A 19 1.44 -5.23 -7.98
N ALA A 20 2.55 -5.96 -7.80
CA ALA A 20 3.39 -6.38 -8.91
C ALA A 20 2.63 -7.28 -9.91
N GLN A 21 1.73 -8.15 -9.44
CA GLN A 21 0.86 -8.94 -10.30
C GLN A 21 -0.15 -8.08 -11.06
N ALA A 22 -0.75 -7.08 -10.40
CA ALA A 22 -1.68 -6.15 -11.03
C ALA A 22 -1.00 -5.34 -12.15
N VAL A 23 0.25 -4.88 -11.94
CA VAL A 23 1.05 -4.24 -12.99
C VAL A 23 1.25 -5.16 -14.20
N LYS A 24 1.61 -6.42 -13.96
CA LYS A 24 1.77 -7.42 -15.04
C LYS A 24 0.47 -7.67 -15.80
N ALA A 25 -0.68 -7.56 -15.13
CA ALA A 25 -2.00 -7.66 -15.73
C ALA A 25 -2.47 -6.37 -16.43
N GLY A 26 -1.69 -5.28 -16.37
CA GLY A 26 -2.04 -3.98 -16.95
C GLY A 26 -2.93 -3.10 -16.08
N ASP A 27 -3.27 -3.53 -14.86
CA ASP A 27 -4.14 -2.81 -13.94
C ASP A 27 -3.34 -1.91 -12.98
N ARG A 28 -2.92 -0.76 -13.49
CA ARG A 28 -2.13 0.22 -12.74
C ARG A 28 -2.90 0.85 -11.57
N GLY A 29 -4.21 1.04 -11.72
CA GLY A 29 -5.07 1.60 -10.68
C GLY A 29 -5.13 0.68 -9.46
N ARG A 30 -5.32 -0.62 -9.70
CA ARG A 30 -5.25 -1.63 -8.64
C ARG A 30 -3.86 -1.74 -8.03
N ALA A 31 -2.80 -1.64 -8.82
CA ALA A 31 -1.43 -1.64 -8.30
C ALA A 31 -1.18 -0.49 -7.32
N LEU A 32 -1.61 0.74 -7.64
CA LEU A 32 -1.51 1.89 -6.75
C LEU A 32 -2.29 1.68 -5.45
N ALA A 33 -3.53 1.19 -5.53
CA ALA A 33 -4.35 0.91 -4.35
C ALA A 33 -3.69 -0.13 -3.43
N LEU A 34 -3.11 -1.18 -4.01
CA LEU A 34 -2.41 -2.23 -3.26
C LEU A 34 -1.12 -1.71 -2.60
N LEU A 35 -0.32 -0.89 -3.28
CA LEU A 35 0.87 -0.27 -2.66
C LEU A 35 0.50 0.73 -1.55
N SER A 36 -0.64 1.40 -1.68
CA SER A 36 -1.17 2.28 -0.61
C SER A 36 -1.54 1.47 0.63
N LEU A 37 -2.19 0.31 0.47
CA LEU A 37 -2.45 -0.62 1.57
C LEU A 37 -1.15 -1.18 2.17
N ALA A 38 -0.16 -1.50 1.31
CA ALA A 38 1.14 -1.97 1.79
C ALA A 38 1.81 -0.95 2.71
N ALA A 39 1.86 0.32 2.29
CA ALA A 39 2.43 1.41 3.07
C ALA A 39 1.64 1.71 4.37
N HIS A 40 0.34 1.45 4.39
CA HIS A 40 -0.48 1.60 5.59
C HIS A 40 -0.19 0.52 6.65
N PHE A 41 -0.01 -0.73 6.23
CA PHE A 41 0.33 -1.82 7.17
C PHE A 41 1.80 -1.80 7.57
N ASP A 42 2.69 -1.39 6.67
CA ASP A 42 4.13 -1.35 6.88
C ASP A 42 4.72 0.04 6.55
N PRO A 43 4.46 1.05 7.40
CA PRO A 43 4.89 2.42 7.15
C PRO A 43 6.41 2.57 7.16
N ALA A 44 7.13 1.68 7.85
CA ALA A 44 8.59 1.66 7.87
C ALA A 44 9.17 1.34 6.48
N ASN A 45 8.44 0.58 5.65
CA ASN A 45 8.83 0.25 4.28
C ASN A 45 8.19 1.14 3.20
N ARG A 46 7.54 2.25 3.58
CA ARG A 46 6.96 3.20 2.61
C ARG A 46 7.92 3.61 1.46
N PRO A 47 9.20 3.96 1.70
CA PRO A 47 10.12 4.31 0.62
C PRO A 47 10.31 3.19 -0.41
N ARG A 48 10.24 1.92 0.03
CA ARG A 48 10.34 0.77 -0.86
C ARG A 48 9.13 0.65 -1.77
N TYR A 49 7.93 0.86 -1.23
CA TYR A 49 6.70 0.83 -2.02
C TYR A 49 6.62 2.00 -2.99
N GLU A 50 7.16 3.17 -2.62
CA GLU A 50 7.32 4.33 -3.49
C GLU A 50 8.19 4.01 -4.71
N ILE A 51 9.35 3.37 -4.47
CA ILE A 51 10.24 2.91 -5.54
C ILE A 51 9.51 1.91 -6.45
N GLN A 52 8.72 1.01 -5.87
CA GLN A 52 7.93 0.05 -6.66
C GLN A 52 6.87 0.74 -7.52
N LEU A 53 6.15 1.74 -6.99
CA LEU A 53 5.21 2.56 -7.75
C LEU A 53 5.91 3.22 -8.96
N GLN A 54 7.07 3.81 -8.71
CA GLN A 54 7.86 4.51 -9.73
C GLN A 54 8.35 3.63 -10.88
N THR A 55 8.35 2.30 -10.72
CA THR A 55 8.67 1.37 -11.83
C THR A 55 7.62 1.36 -12.93
N PHE A 56 6.36 1.71 -12.62
CA PHE A 56 5.25 1.72 -13.59
C PHE A 56 4.51 3.06 -13.65
N ASP A 57 4.80 3.98 -12.73
CA ASP A 57 4.35 5.36 -12.71
C ASP A 57 5.49 6.27 -12.20
N PRO A 58 6.41 6.72 -13.06
CA PRO A 58 7.64 7.42 -12.65
C PRO A 58 7.44 8.73 -11.87
N SER A 59 6.27 9.37 -12.02
CA SER A 59 5.89 10.58 -11.27
C SER A 59 4.89 10.27 -10.16
N GLY A 60 4.55 8.99 -9.98
CA GLY A 60 3.63 8.51 -8.98
C GLY A 60 4.16 8.73 -7.58
N HIS A 61 3.26 9.16 -6.71
CA HIS A 61 3.49 9.26 -5.29
C HIS A 61 2.42 8.52 -4.53
N LEU A 62 2.80 7.74 -3.50
CA LEU A 62 1.84 7.15 -2.61
C LEU A 62 1.09 8.27 -1.87
N PRO A 63 -0.23 8.14 -1.68
CA PRO A 63 -0.98 9.09 -0.88
C PRO A 63 -0.40 9.13 0.53
N PRO A 64 -0.33 10.31 1.17
CA PRO A 64 0.03 10.38 2.58
C PRO A 64 -0.90 9.46 3.38
N ASP A 65 -0.37 8.88 4.46
CA ASP A 65 -1.13 7.99 5.34
C ASP A 65 -2.18 8.82 6.10
N HIS A 66 -3.28 9.12 5.43
CA HIS A 66 -4.47 9.62 6.06
C HIS A 66 -5.07 8.40 6.76
N GLY A 67 -4.95 8.35 8.09
CA GLY A 67 -5.69 7.38 8.90
C GLY A 67 -7.10 7.23 8.35
N THR A 68 -7.51 5.98 8.14
CA THR A 68 -8.69 5.53 7.39
C THR A 68 -9.89 6.49 7.34
N PRO A 69 -10.67 6.51 6.24
CA PRO A 69 -12.01 7.13 6.19
C PRO A 69 -13.06 6.48 7.11
N ALA A 70 -12.68 5.53 7.97
CA ALA A 70 -13.58 4.86 8.91
C ALA A 70 -14.22 5.80 9.95
N ASP A 71 -13.82 7.08 9.97
CA ASP A 71 -14.41 8.15 10.79
C ASP A 71 -15.43 9.03 10.03
N GLN A 72 -15.75 8.72 8.77
CA GLN A 72 -16.80 9.40 8.01
C GLN A 72 -17.98 8.47 7.71
N GLY A 73 -18.92 8.42 8.65
CA GLY A 73 -20.32 8.11 8.34
C GLY A 73 -20.83 6.75 8.80
N ALA A 74 -21.09 6.61 10.11
CA ALA A 74 -22.33 5.95 10.52
C ALA A 74 -23.42 7.03 10.55
N PRO A 75 -24.46 6.99 9.70
CA PRO A 75 -25.60 7.88 9.88
C PRO A 75 -26.29 7.49 11.19
N ARG A 76 -26.50 8.48 12.07
CA ARG A 76 -27.47 8.38 13.16
C ARG A 76 -28.88 8.56 12.62
#